data_AF-A0A6A7LDX2-F1
#
_entry.id   AF-A0A6A7LDX2-F1
#
_cell.length_a   1.000
_cell.length_b   1.000
_cell.length_c   1.000
_cell.angle_alpha   90.00
_cell.angle_beta   90.00
_cell.angle_gamma   90.00
#
_symmetry.space_group_name_H-M   'P 1'
#
loop_
_entity.id
_entity.type
_entity.pdbx_description
1 polymer ?
#
loop_
_entity_poly.entity_id
_entity_poly.type
_entity_poly.pdbx_seq_one_letter_code
_entity_poly.pdbx_strand_id
1 'polypeptide(L)'
;MNLRKKYCYKEVEQNRRLCKDMYLGVSRIVPLRGENNNRIAIAKSLTEEGKAVEYAVKMKRISPEYRMDRLLADHKVSDANIRKIVSILIKFHSTALTNTAMQRYGQLKFLKSKIKENFRTMSRLGCQVSYAR
;
A
#
# COMPACT_ATOMS: atom_id res chain seq x y z
N MET A 1 -19.57 -1.38 -2.84
CA MET A 1 -18.71 -0.16 -2.90
C MET A 1 -18.31 0.45 -1.56
N ASN A 2 -19.22 0.67 -0.61
CA ASN A 2 -18.93 1.50 0.58
C ASN A 2 -17.72 1.00 1.39
N LEU A 3 -17.54 -0.31 1.48
CA LEU A 3 -16.41 -0.91 2.18
C LEU A 3 -15.07 -0.64 1.49
N ARG A 4 -15.02 -0.77 0.16
CA ARG A 4 -13.82 -0.50 -0.64
C ARG A 4 -13.42 0.97 -0.57
N LYS A 5 -14.38 1.89 -0.72
CA LYS A 5 -14.20 3.33 -0.48
C LYS A 5 -13.59 3.56 0.91
N LYS A 6 -14.23 3.05 1.96
CA LYS A 6 -13.78 3.19 3.36
C LYS A 6 -12.34 2.74 3.55
N TYR A 7 -11.97 1.57 3.00
CA TYR A 7 -10.61 1.06 3.15
C TYR A 7 -9.57 1.78 2.30
N CYS A 8 -9.90 2.31 1.12
CA CYS A 8 -8.99 3.19 0.39
C CYS A 8 -8.64 4.45 1.20
N TYR A 9 -9.64 5.08 1.84
CA TYR A 9 -9.38 6.23 2.71
C TYR A 9 -8.55 5.84 3.93
N LYS A 10 -8.84 4.71 4.58
CA LYS A 10 -8.04 4.21 5.69
C LYS A 10 -6.60 3.92 5.28
N GLU A 11 -6.38 3.33 4.12
CA GLU A 11 -5.04 3.04 3.61
C GLU A 11 -4.23 4.32 3.41
N VAL A 12 -4.81 5.35 2.78
CA VAL A 12 -4.18 6.67 2.64
C VAL A 12 -3.88 7.28 4.00
N GLU A 13 -4.84 7.26 4.93
CA GLU A 13 -4.69 7.81 6.28
C GLU A 13 -3.56 7.13 7.06
N GLN A 14 -3.47 5.80 7.01
CA GLN A 14 -2.45 5.03 7.72
C GLN A 14 -1.08 5.22 7.06
N ASN A 15 -0.98 5.09 5.74
CA ASN A 15 0.31 5.11 5.05
C ASN A 15 0.93 6.51 4.99
N ARG A 16 0.13 7.58 5.03
CA ARG A 16 0.63 8.97 5.12
C ARG A 16 1.42 9.25 6.40
N ARG A 17 1.23 8.47 7.46
CA ARG A 17 1.97 8.64 8.71
C ARG A 17 3.48 8.40 8.54
N LEU A 18 3.86 7.51 7.62
CA LEU A 18 5.26 7.20 7.28
C LEU A 18 5.67 7.73 5.89
N CYS A 19 4.71 7.89 4.98
CA CYS A 19 4.94 8.18 3.56
C CYS A 19 4.07 9.35 3.07
N LYS A 20 4.05 10.46 3.82
CA LYS A 20 3.12 11.60 3.64
C LYS A 20 2.99 12.06 2.18
N ASP A 21 4.11 12.34 1.53
CA ASP A 21 4.12 12.91 0.17
C ASP A 21 3.95 11.86 -0.94
N MET A 22 3.97 10.57 -0.59
CA MET A 22 3.81 9.47 -1.53
C MET A 22 2.32 9.19 -1.81
N TYR A 23 1.46 9.25 -0.79
CA TYR A 23 0.03 8.95 -0.92
C TYR A 23 -0.77 10.23 -1.18
N LEU A 24 -1.23 10.41 -2.42
CA LEU A 24 -1.90 11.63 -2.90
C LEU A 24 -3.40 11.68 -2.57
N GLY A 25 -4.06 10.54 -2.38
CA GLY A 25 -5.46 10.48 -1.97
C GLY A 25 -6.21 9.26 -2.50
N VAL A 26 -7.53 9.38 -2.59
CA VAL A 26 -8.40 8.36 -3.18
C VAL A 26 -9.00 8.92 -4.48
N SER A 27 -8.95 8.14 -5.55
CA SER A 27 -9.58 8.46 -6.84
C SER A 27 -10.78 7.57 -7.10
N ARG A 28 -11.79 8.14 -7.75
CA ARG A 28 -12.96 7.38 -8.20
C ARG A 28 -12.66 6.78 -9.57
N ILE A 29 -13.13 5.56 -9.78
CA ILE A 29 -13.19 4.91 -11.08
C ILE A 29 -14.63 5.02 -11.55
N VAL A 30 -14.84 5.63 -12.71
CA VAL A 30 -16.17 5.92 -13.29
C VAL A 30 -16.26 5.31 -14.69
N PRO A 31 -17.46 4.95 -15.17
CA PRO A 31 -17.64 4.54 -16.56
C PRO A 31 -17.41 5.74 -17.48
N LEU A 32 -16.76 5.51 -18.62
CA LEU A 32 -16.68 6.49 -19.70
C LEU A 32 -18.03 6.53 -20.42
N ARG A 33 -18.62 7.72 -20.55
CA ARG A 33 -19.82 7.89 -21.39
C ARG A 33 -19.43 7.73 -22.86
N GLY A 34 -20.04 6.78 -23.56
CA GLY A 34 -19.84 6.49 -24.98
C GLY A 34 -20.53 5.18 -25.38
N GLU A 35 -20.61 4.89 -26.68
CA GLU A 35 -21.40 3.78 -27.25
C GLU A 35 -21.01 2.37 -26.74
N ASN A 36 -19.82 2.22 -26.16
CA ASN A 36 -19.35 0.97 -25.55
C ASN A 36 -19.24 1.10 -24.02
N ASN A 37 -20.31 0.72 -23.32
CA ASN A 37 -20.52 0.82 -21.86
C ASN A 37 -19.50 0.08 -20.95
N ASN A 38 -18.45 -0.55 -21.50
CA ASN A 38 -17.48 -1.35 -20.73
C ASN A 38 -16.15 -0.63 -20.43
N ARG A 39 -16.00 0.64 -20.81
CA ARG A 39 -14.76 1.39 -20.56
C ARG A 39 -14.85 2.16 -19.24
N ILE A 40 -13.78 2.09 -18.45
CA ILE A 40 -13.64 2.83 -17.19
C ILE A 40 -12.54 3.88 -17.29
N ALA A 41 -12.66 4.95 -16.51
CA ALA A 41 -11.65 5.99 -16.37
C ALA A 41 -11.48 6.40 -14.90
N ILE A 42 -10.33 6.99 -14.60
CA ILE A 42 -10.09 7.66 -13.33
C ILE A 42 -10.71 9.06 -13.43
N ALA A 43 -11.58 9.40 -12.48
CA ALA A 43 -12.18 10.72 -12.45
C ALA A 43 -11.10 11.82 -12.28
N LYS A 44 -11.10 12.81 -13.17
CA LYS A 44 -10.23 13.99 -13.18
C LYS A 44 -10.63 14.99 -12.09
N SER A 45 -11.90 15.03 -11.72
CA SER A 45 -12.44 15.90 -10.67
C SER A 45 -13.42 15.16 -9.75
N LEU A 46 -13.59 15.68 -8.53
CA LEU A 46 -14.65 15.27 -7.61
C LEU A 46 -16.05 15.57 -8.19
N THR A 47 -16.15 16.57 -9.07
CA THR A 47 -17.39 17.02 -9.72
C THR A 47 -17.69 16.30 -11.03
N GLU A 48 -16.79 15.45 -11.52
CA GLU A 48 -17.02 14.73 -12.77
C GLU A 48 -18.22 13.79 -12.64
N GLU A 49 -19.17 13.89 -13.57
CA GLU A 49 -20.40 13.10 -13.52
C GLU A 49 -20.14 11.60 -13.62
N GLY A 50 -21.05 10.82 -13.04
CA GLY A 50 -20.99 9.35 -13.07
C GLY A 50 -20.86 8.77 -11.66
N LYS A 51 -21.69 7.75 -11.40
CA LYS A 51 -21.59 6.94 -10.19
C LYS A 51 -20.27 6.19 -10.25
N ALA A 52 -19.42 6.37 -9.23
CA ALA A 52 -18.19 5.58 -9.12
C ALA A 52 -18.58 4.11 -9.17
N VAL A 53 -17.90 3.33 -10.01
CA VAL A 53 -17.97 1.86 -10.08
C VAL A 53 -16.90 1.21 -9.20
N GLU A 54 -15.82 1.93 -8.89
CA GLU A 54 -14.78 1.49 -7.95
C GLU A 54 -13.99 2.69 -7.35
N TYR A 55 -13.17 2.44 -6.34
CA TYR A 55 -12.26 3.39 -5.71
C TYR A 55 -10.83 2.84 -5.68
N ALA A 56 -9.87 3.70 -5.99
CA ALA A 56 -8.44 3.37 -5.97
C ALA A 56 -7.65 4.38 -5.14
N VAL A 57 -6.53 3.93 -4.57
CA VAL A 57 -5.54 4.80 -3.93
C VAL A 57 -4.68 5.44 -5.01
N LYS A 58 -4.51 6.76 -4.93
CA LYS A 58 -3.61 7.53 -5.79
C LYS A 58 -2.32 7.80 -5.03
N MET A 59 -1.20 7.41 -5.61
CA MET A 59 0.14 7.60 -5.04
C MET A 59 1.15 8.02 -6.11
N LYS A 60 2.25 8.66 -5.69
CA LYS A 60 3.41 8.89 -6.54
C LYS A 60 4.04 7.53 -6.86
N ARG A 61 4.42 7.34 -8.13
CA ARG A 61 5.13 6.13 -8.54
C ARG A 61 6.52 6.15 -7.90
N ILE A 62 6.88 5.09 -7.19
CA ILE A 62 8.26 4.89 -6.73
C ILE A 62 9.10 4.59 -7.95
N SER A 63 10.12 5.42 -8.18
CA SER A 63 11.01 5.22 -9.32
C SER A 63 11.73 3.87 -9.23
N PRO A 64 11.89 3.12 -10.34
CA PRO A 64 12.46 1.77 -10.30
C PRO A 64 13.81 1.67 -9.56
N GLU A 65 14.67 2.67 -9.72
CA GLU A 65 16.00 2.77 -9.10
C GLU A 65 15.97 2.90 -7.57
N TYR A 66 14.85 3.33 -7.00
CA TYR A 66 14.67 3.45 -5.54
C TYR A 66 13.87 2.28 -4.95
N ARG A 67 13.43 1.32 -5.76
CA ARG A 67 12.70 0.17 -5.23
C ARG A 67 13.65 -0.80 -4.53
N MET A 68 13.25 -1.24 -3.34
CA MET A 68 14.07 -2.12 -2.50
C MET A 68 14.41 -3.47 -3.18
N ASP A 69 13.50 -4.03 -3.99
CA ASP A 69 13.77 -5.27 -4.72
C ASP A 69 14.91 -5.12 -5.74
N ARG A 70 14.99 -3.96 -6.42
CA ARG A 70 16.09 -3.63 -7.33
C ARG A 70 17.38 -3.35 -6.58
N LEU A 71 17.32 -2.57 -5.50
CA LEU A 71 18.50 -2.29 -4.67
C LEU A 71 19.08 -3.56 -4.06
N LEU A 72 18.25 -4.52 -3.67
CA LEU A 72 18.69 -5.83 -3.15
C LEU A 72 19.36 -6.67 -4.25
N ALA A 73 18.75 -6.76 -5.44
CA ALA A 73 19.31 -7.48 -6.57
C ALA A 73 20.67 -6.92 -7.01
N ASP A 74 20.84 -5.60 -6.92
CA ASP A 74 22.08 -4.90 -7.25
C ASP A 74 23.09 -4.87 -6.08
N HIS A 75 22.82 -5.53 -4.95
CA HIS A 75 23.65 -5.48 -3.73
C HIS A 75 23.91 -4.06 -3.18
N LYS A 76 22.98 -3.13 -3.40
CA LYS A 76 23.06 -1.71 -2.99
C LYS A 76 22.45 -1.43 -1.61
N VAL A 77 21.99 -2.45 -0.90
CA VAL A 77 21.42 -2.32 0.45
C VAL A 77 22.47 -2.71 1.48
N SER A 78 22.93 -1.73 2.25
CA SER A 78 23.84 -1.95 3.37
C SER A 78 23.11 -2.09 4.70
N ASP A 79 23.80 -2.61 5.70
CA ASP A 79 23.36 -2.59 7.10
C ASP A 79 22.98 -1.20 7.59
N ALA A 80 23.66 -0.16 7.12
CA ALA A 80 23.34 1.22 7.48
C ALA A 80 21.95 1.64 6.96
N ASN A 81 21.54 1.15 5.78
CA ASN A 81 20.19 1.37 5.27
C ASN A 81 19.15 0.67 6.15
N ILE A 82 19.41 -0.58 6.55
CA ILE A 82 18.51 -1.33 7.44
C ILE A 82 18.39 -0.65 8.80
N ARG A 83 19.50 -0.21 9.40
CA ARG A 83 19.48 0.53 10.67
C ARG A 83 18.65 1.82 10.58
N LYS A 84 18.71 2.54 9.47
CA LYS A 84 17.86 3.73 9.24
C LYS A 84 16.37 3.37 9.20
N ILE A 85 16.00 2.29 8.51
CA ILE A 85 14.61 1.80 8.47
C ILE A 85 14.14 1.43 9.88
N VAL A 86 14.94 0.68 10.62
CA VAL A 86 14.63 0.28 12.01
C VAL A 86 14.42 1.50 12.91
N SER A 87 15.27 2.52 12.81
CA SER A 87 15.12 3.75 13.59
C SER A 87 13.80 4.48 13.30
N ILE A 88 13.39 4.58 12.02
CA ILE A 88 12.10 5.16 11.63
C ILE A 88 10.95 4.35 12.24
N LEU A 89 11.01 3.02 12.17
CA LEU A 89 9.99 2.14 12.72
C LEU A 89 9.88 2.25 14.25
N ILE A 90 11.02 2.28 14.96
CA ILE A 90 11.03 2.46 16.42
C ILE A 90 10.36 3.78 16.81
N LYS A 91 10.74 4.89 16.15
CA LYS A 91 10.15 6.22 16.41
C LYS A 91 8.66 6.26 16.12
N PHE A 92 8.23 5.61 15.05
CA PHE A 92 6.81 5.51 14.72
C PHE A 92 6.04 4.71 15.76
N HIS A 93 6.52 3.52 16.12
CA HIS A 93 5.84 2.63 17.05
C HIS A 93 5.85 3.13 18.50
N SER A 94 6.84 3.93 18.91
CA SER A 94 6.85 4.55 20.24
C SER A 94 5.80 5.67 20.40
N THR A 95 5.33 6.24 19.30
CA THR A 95 4.37 7.37 19.29
C THR A 95 2.99 6.98 18.73
N ALA A 96 2.86 5.78 18.16
CA ALA A 96 1.60 5.30 17.61
C ALA A 96 0.57 5.06 18.73
N LEU A 97 -0.66 5.58 18.54
CA LEU A 97 -1.78 5.29 19.42
C LEU A 97 -2.03 3.78 19.47
N THR A 98 -2.04 3.22 20.67
CA THR A 98 -2.36 1.81 20.93
C THR A 98 -3.60 1.70 21.82
N ASN A 99 -4.33 0.59 21.69
CA ASN A 99 -5.41 0.22 22.60
C ASN A 99 -5.31 -1.26 22.94
N THR A 100 -6.07 -1.73 23.94
CA THR A 100 -6.00 -3.10 24.46
C THR A 100 -6.27 -4.16 23.39
N ALA A 101 -7.16 -3.88 22.43
CA ALA A 101 -7.42 -4.76 21.29
C ALA A 101 -6.21 -4.80 20.32
N MET A 102 -5.52 -3.68 20.12
CA MET A 102 -4.35 -3.56 19.25
C MET A 102 -3.11 -4.22 19.85
N GLN A 103 -2.95 -4.21 21.17
CA GLN A 103 -1.80 -4.83 21.85
C GLN A 103 -1.69 -6.34 21.56
N ARG A 104 -2.81 -7.04 21.38
CA ARG A 104 -2.82 -8.45 20.98
C ARG A 104 -2.06 -8.69 19.66
N TYR A 105 -2.14 -7.77 18.71
CA TYR A 105 -1.46 -7.87 17.42
C TYR A 105 0.06 -7.65 17.53
N GLY A 106 0.52 -6.96 18.58
CA GLY A 106 1.94 -6.76 18.88
C GLY A 106 2.58 -7.92 19.65
N GLN A 107 1.80 -8.90 20.14
CA GLN A 107 2.34 -10.03 20.87
C GLN A 107 3.26 -10.88 19.97
N LEU A 108 4.40 -11.32 20.52
CA LEU A 108 5.41 -12.07 19.78
C LEU A 108 4.84 -13.29 19.04
N LYS A 109 3.90 -14.01 19.66
CA LYS A 109 3.21 -15.15 19.04
C LYS A 109 2.46 -14.73 17.77
N PHE A 110 1.70 -13.64 17.84
CA PHE A 110 0.93 -13.14 16.71
C PHE A 110 1.85 -12.60 15.61
N LEU A 111 2.86 -11.81 15.98
CA LEU A 111 3.84 -11.25 15.06
C LEU A 111 4.60 -12.35 14.31
N LYS A 112 5.13 -13.36 15.02
CA LYS A 112 5.79 -14.51 14.40
C LYS A 112 4.86 -15.25 13.44
N SER A 113 3.60 -15.44 13.81
CA SER A 113 2.62 -16.11 12.94
C SER A 113 2.37 -15.30 11.66
N LYS A 114 2.19 -13.98 11.78
CA LYS A 114 1.96 -13.10 10.61
C LYS A 114 3.17 -12.98 9.71
N ILE A 115 4.36 -12.90 10.28
CA ILE A 115 5.60 -12.92 9.49
C ILE A 115 5.70 -14.23 8.69
N LYS A 116 5.50 -15.39 9.34
CA LYS A 116 5.53 -16.70 8.67
C LYS A 116 4.45 -16.83 7.59
N GLU A 117 3.23 -16.37 7.86
CA GLU A 117 2.13 -16.36 6.91
C GLU A 117 2.47 -15.51 5.68
N ASN A 118 2.96 -14.28 5.88
CA ASN A 118 3.39 -13.40 4.78
C ASN A 118 4.46 -14.06 3.92
N PHE A 119 5.51 -14.64 4.51
CA PHE A 119 6.55 -15.32 3.76
C PHE A 119 6.00 -16.51 2.95
N ARG A 120 5.13 -17.34 3.55
CA ARG A 120 4.48 -18.45 2.81
C ARG A 120 3.66 -17.96 1.63
N THR A 121 2.89 -16.88 1.81
CA THR A 121 2.08 -16.29 0.74
C THR A 121 2.97 -15.72 -0.36
N MET A 122 4.02 -14.97 -0.01
CA MET A 122 4.96 -14.41 -0.98
C MET A 122 5.70 -15.50 -1.77
N SER A 123 6.11 -16.61 -1.13
CA SER A 123 6.73 -17.74 -1.82
C SER A 123 5.79 -18.39 -2.85
N ARG A 124 4.48 -18.44 -2.58
CA ARG A 124 3.48 -18.96 -3.53
C ARG A 124 3.23 -18.00 -4.69
N LEU A 125 3.09 -16.70 -4.39
CA LEU A 125 2.85 -15.67 -5.40
C LEU A 125 4.07 -15.45 -6.30
N GLY A 126 5.28 -15.58 -5.77
CA GLY A 126 6.52 -15.54 -6.56
C GLY A 126 6.60 -16.63 -7.63
N CYS A 127 5.85 -17.73 -7.47
CA CYS A 127 5.74 -18.79 -8.48
C CYS A 127 4.71 -18.48 -9.58
N GLN A 128 3.82 -17.49 -9.38
CA GLN A 128 2.77 -17.12 -10.34
C GLN A 128 3.02 -15.79 -11.07
N VAL A 129 3.94 -14.96 -10.58
CA VAL A 129 4.29 -13.68 -11.21
C VAL A 129 5.61 -13.81 -11.95
N SER A 130 5.59 -14.53 -13.07
CA SER A 130 6.51 -14.25 -14.17
C SER A 130 6.19 -12.84 -14.64
N TYR A 131 7.09 -11.89 -14.38
CA TYR A 131 6.98 -10.55 -14.98
C TYR A 131 6.88 -10.74 -16.49
N ALA A 132 5.68 -10.49 -17.05
CA ALA A 132 5.53 -10.31 -18.49
C ALA A 132 6.49 -9.18 -18.87
N ARG A 133 7.44 -9.52 -19.75
CA ARG A 133 8.41 -8.59 -20.33
C ARG A 133 7.68 -7.53 -21.16
#